data_AF-A0A4S4KV52-F1
#
_entry.id   AF-A0A4S4KV52-F1
#
_cell.length_a   1.000
_cell.length_b   1.000
_cell.length_c   1.000
_cell.angle_alpha   90.00
_cell.angle_beta   90.00
_cell.angle_gamma   90.00
#
_symmetry.space_group_name_H-M   'P 1'
#
loop_
_entity.id
_entity.type
_entity.pdbx_description
1 polymer ?
#
loop_
_entity_poly.entity_id
_entity_poly.type
_entity_poly.pdbx_seq_one_letter_code
_entity_poly.pdbx_strand_id
1 'polypeptide(L)'
;MKGTNAAEFESQVSFLLWETYPPHPHTLISTPALDSVTTDPILFTQVPALDVVLSKLTSFIDNASPPIPSSPLIKQTLSGMVIPYFKARFPATSNNKAPKGPSATPQLLTKWTEITRTLTNALPAAQLFPLVDLWRLALLDEVVGSWCASSSGGTSDLIRIILTKALSSLSSPSDPSTTRNYILTTLRMLSNVFVTALLARDLLSGVGKRNSVTALLVASLLHQDAAVRTAAASLAFNVSAFVQKGRLEQVRNKYGPFAGAEEDGEWEVEFLSAVLEALQNETQSEDIVHRLTVSLAFIVRFSPVYDTHLSALLEVLQVKETLKAKLAKGGCGADGIKSPSLRKLIEQVADKLC
;
A
#
# COMPACT_ATOMS: atom_id res chain seq x y z
N MET A 1 -21.99 36.62 -43.36
CA MET A 1 -22.14 35.99 -42.04
C MET A 1 -20.87 36.28 -41.26
N LYS A 2 -20.95 37.02 -40.14
CA LYS A 2 -19.78 37.20 -39.25
C LYS A 2 -19.57 35.86 -38.54
N GLY A 3 -18.38 35.28 -38.67
CA GLY A 3 -18.03 34.02 -38.03
C GLY A 3 -18.12 34.13 -36.51
N THR A 4 -18.48 33.02 -35.87
CA THR A 4 -18.55 32.87 -34.41
C THR A 4 -17.28 33.41 -33.75
N ASN A 5 -17.45 34.25 -32.73
CA ASN A 5 -16.33 34.78 -31.95
C ASN A 5 -15.73 33.65 -31.10
N ALA A 6 -14.63 33.08 -31.55
CA ALA A 6 -13.98 31.96 -30.88
C ALA A 6 -13.61 32.27 -29.41
N ALA A 7 -13.19 33.51 -29.12
CA ALA A 7 -12.84 33.93 -27.76
C ALA A 7 -14.07 33.99 -26.84
N GLU A 8 -15.23 34.39 -27.36
CA GLU A 8 -16.49 34.40 -26.60
C GLU A 8 -16.96 32.98 -26.30
N PHE A 9 -16.88 32.07 -27.27
CA PHE A 9 -17.19 30.66 -27.06
C PHE A 9 -16.24 30.00 -26.04
N GLU A 10 -14.94 30.26 -26.14
CA GLU A 10 -13.94 29.77 -25.19
C GLU A 10 -14.21 30.30 -23.77
N SER A 11 -14.61 31.57 -23.63
CA SER A 11 -15.00 32.14 -22.35
C SER A 11 -16.28 31.51 -21.79
N GLN A 12 -17.30 31.28 -22.61
CA GLN A 12 -18.56 30.65 -22.17
C GLN A 12 -18.35 29.18 -21.78
N VAL A 13 -17.55 28.44 -22.55
CA VAL A 13 -17.17 27.06 -22.23
C VAL A 13 -16.36 27.02 -20.93
N SER A 14 -15.41 27.94 -20.75
CA SER A 14 -14.62 28.04 -19.52
C SER A 14 -15.47 28.40 -18.31
N PHE A 15 -16.44 29.31 -18.46
CA PHE A 15 -17.37 29.68 -17.40
C PHE A 15 -18.30 28.53 -17.02
N LEU A 16 -18.88 27.85 -18.01
CA LEU A 16 -19.70 26.64 -17.78
C LEU A 16 -18.90 25.56 -17.06
N LEU A 17 -17.64 25.34 -17.46
CA LEU A 17 -16.76 24.38 -16.81
C LEU A 17 -16.41 24.79 -15.39
N TRP A 18 -16.25 26.09 -15.12
CA TRP A 18 -16.03 26.61 -13.76
C TRP A 18 -17.26 26.45 -12.88
N GLU A 19 -18.46 26.73 -13.38
CA GLU A 19 -19.72 26.53 -12.63
C GLU A 19 -20.01 25.05 -12.38
N THR A 20 -19.71 24.19 -13.37
CA THR A 20 -19.98 22.75 -13.28
C THR A 20 -18.90 22.01 -12.48
N TYR A 21 -17.64 22.47 -12.55
CA TYR A 21 -16.46 21.87 -11.93
C TYR A 21 -15.56 22.96 -11.32
N PRO A 22 -15.97 23.57 -10.20
CA PRO A 22 -15.18 24.63 -9.58
C PRO A 22 -13.79 24.12 -9.19
N PRO A 23 -12.75 24.96 -9.25
CA PRO A 23 -11.40 24.58 -8.85
C PRO A 23 -11.40 24.18 -7.37
N HIS A 24 -10.88 22.99 -7.06
CA HIS A 24 -10.83 22.48 -5.69
C HIS A 24 -10.09 23.47 -4.77
N PRO A 25 -10.54 23.73 -3.51
CA PRO A 25 -9.93 24.71 -2.60
C PRO A 25 -8.41 24.64 -2.48
N HIS A 26 -7.87 23.41 -2.34
CA HIS A 26 -6.44 23.12 -2.33
C HIS A 26 -5.64 23.56 -3.58
N THR A 27 -6.27 23.93 -4.71
CA THR A 27 -5.55 24.44 -5.90
C THR A 27 -4.98 25.84 -5.70
N LEU A 28 -5.53 26.60 -4.75
CA LEU A 28 -5.08 27.95 -4.38
C LEU A 28 -3.97 27.92 -3.32
N ILE A 29 -3.66 26.75 -2.77
CA ILE A 29 -2.73 26.58 -1.65
C ILE A 29 -1.36 26.11 -2.16
N SER A 30 -0.35 26.97 -2.02
CA SER A 30 1.03 26.62 -2.34
C SER A 30 1.60 25.63 -1.32
N THR A 31 1.97 24.42 -1.77
CA THR A 31 2.52 23.35 -0.92
C THR A 31 3.87 22.81 -1.44
N PRO A 32 4.91 23.65 -1.59
CA PRO A 32 6.17 23.25 -2.24
C PRO A 32 6.96 22.14 -1.54
N ALA A 33 6.79 21.95 -0.22
CA ALA A 33 7.46 20.85 0.47
C ALA A 33 6.77 19.53 0.13
N LEU A 34 5.43 19.52 0.10
CA LEU A 34 4.64 18.38 -0.33
C LEU A 34 4.78 18.11 -1.83
N ASP A 35 4.83 19.14 -2.68
CA ASP A 35 5.03 19.02 -4.13
C ASP A 35 6.38 18.39 -4.50
N SER A 36 7.37 18.48 -3.60
CA SER A 36 8.67 17.83 -3.77
C SER A 36 8.69 16.34 -3.40
N VAL A 37 7.62 15.85 -2.75
CA VAL A 37 7.50 14.44 -2.37
C VAL A 37 7.08 13.62 -3.59
N THR A 38 7.80 12.53 -3.84
CA THR A 38 7.47 11.61 -4.93
C THR A 38 6.15 10.86 -4.65
N THR A 39 5.40 10.54 -5.71
CA THR A 39 4.27 9.63 -5.67
C THR A 39 4.65 8.20 -6.09
N ASP A 40 5.94 7.93 -6.28
CA ASP A 40 6.42 6.58 -6.63
C ASP A 40 6.29 5.64 -5.41
N PRO A 41 5.83 4.40 -5.61
CA PRO A 41 5.61 3.48 -4.50
C PRO A 41 6.94 3.06 -3.85
N ILE A 42 6.91 2.90 -2.52
CA ILE A 42 7.96 2.27 -1.74
C ILE A 42 7.88 0.75 -1.95
N LEU A 43 8.93 0.18 -2.53
CA LEU A 43 9.00 -1.23 -2.88
C LEU A 43 9.99 -1.99 -1.99
N PHE A 44 9.68 -3.26 -1.74
CA PHE A 44 10.53 -4.20 -1.02
C PHE A 44 11.17 -5.17 -2.02
N THR A 45 12.38 -4.84 -2.46
CA THR A 45 13.08 -5.49 -3.58
C THR A 45 14.11 -6.55 -3.17
N GLN A 46 14.45 -6.64 -1.88
CA GLN A 46 15.48 -7.56 -1.39
C GLN A 46 15.19 -9.01 -1.81
N VAL A 47 16.15 -9.67 -2.43
CA VAL A 47 16.04 -11.11 -2.77
C VAL A 47 16.49 -11.92 -1.55
N PRO A 48 15.66 -12.83 -1.01
CA PRO A 48 16.06 -13.70 0.10
C PRO A 48 16.98 -14.82 -0.40
N ALA A 49 17.65 -15.53 0.51
CA ALA A 49 18.38 -16.75 0.16
C ALA A 49 17.37 -17.84 -0.25
N LEU A 50 17.11 -17.96 -1.56
CA LEU A 50 16.02 -18.77 -2.11
C LEU A 50 16.10 -20.25 -1.70
N ASP A 51 17.31 -20.81 -1.58
CA ASP A 51 17.50 -22.19 -1.12
C ASP A 51 17.16 -22.35 0.37
N VAL A 52 17.41 -21.33 1.20
CA VAL A 52 17.03 -21.31 2.62
C VAL A 52 15.51 -21.16 2.76
N VAL A 53 14.89 -20.32 1.92
CA VAL A 53 13.43 -20.16 1.86
C VAL A 53 12.76 -21.49 1.51
N LEU A 54 13.26 -22.18 0.48
CA LEU A 54 12.77 -23.49 0.08
C LEU A 54 12.93 -24.51 1.22
N SER A 55 14.14 -24.65 1.76
CA SER A 55 14.42 -25.60 2.85
C SER A 55 13.50 -25.38 4.05
N LYS A 56 13.27 -24.12 4.42
CA LYS A 56 12.40 -23.77 5.55
C LYS A 56 10.93 -24.08 5.26
N LEU A 57 10.43 -23.72 4.08
CA LEU A 57 9.05 -24.03 3.68
C LEU A 57 8.82 -25.54 3.60
N THR A 58 9.77 -26.29 3.04
CA THR A 58 9.74 -27.76 3.02
C THR A 58 9.69 -28.34 4.43
N SER A 59 10.48 -27.82 5.37
CA SER A 59 10.44 -28.29 6.76
C SER A 59 9.07 -28.08 7.41
N PHE A 60 8.37 -26.98 7.10
CA PHE A 60 7.01 -26.76 7.60
C PHE A 60 5.99 -27.71 6.97
N ILE A 61 6.13 -28.00 5.68
CA ILE A 61 5.28 -28.97 4.98
C ILE A 61 5.45 -30.37 5.55
N ASP A 62 6.69 -30.78 5.85
CA ASP A 62 7.00 -32.12 6.36
C ASP A 62 6.54 -32.32 7.81
N ASN A 63 6.55 -31.25 8.61
CA ASN A 63 6.10 -31.27 10.01
C ASN A 63 4.62 -30.91 10.18
N ALA A 64 3.86 -30.76 9.10
CA ALA A 64 2.45 -30.43 9.17
C ALA A 64 1.62 -31.58 9.76
N SER A 65 0.71 -31.24 10.67
CA SER A 65 -0.24 -32.18 11.26
C SER A 65 -1.65 -31.60 11.21
N PRO A 66 -2.61 -32.24 10.50
CA PRO A 66 -2.45 -33.47 9.72
C PRO A 66 -1.56 -33.30 8.47
N PRO A 67 -1.06 -34.40 7.88
CA PRO A 67 -0.24 -34.35 6.67
C PRO A 67 -0.93 -33.62 5.51
N ILE A 68 -0.19 -32.78 4.81
CA ILE A 68 -0.72 -32.00 3.68
C ILE A 68 -0.95 -32.93 2.48
N PRO A 69 -2.14 -32.90 1.85
CA PRO A 69 -2.40 -33.63 0.62
C PRO A 69 -1.39 -33.27 -0.48
N SER A 70 -0.93 -34.27 -1.21
CA SER A 70 0.01 -34.10 -2.34
C SER A 70 1.31 -33.38 -1.98
N SER A 71 1.76 -33.48 -0.72
CA SER A 71 3.02 -32.84 -0.27
C SER A 71 4.25 -33.15 -1.13
N PRO A 72 4.45 -34.35 -1.71
CA PRO A 72 5.58 -34.60 -2.61
C PRO A 72 5.51 -33.77 -3.89
N LEU A 73 4.32 -33.65 -4.50
CA LEU A 73 4.10 -32.86 -5.71
C LEU A 73 4.26 -31.36 -5.45
N ILE A 74 3.80 -30.88 -4.29
CA ILE A 74 4.00 -29.49 -3.86
C ILE A 74 5.49 -29.19 -3.76
N LYS A 75 6.26 -30.03 -3.05
CA LYS A 75 7.71 -29.86 -2.92
C LYS A 75 8.45 -29.95 -4.25
N GLN A 76 8.05 -30.87 -5.14
CA GLN A 76 8.61 -30.99 -6.48
C GLN A 76 8.35 -29.74 -7.32
N THR A 77 7.13 -29.17 -7.25
CA THR A 77 6.79 -27.95 -8.00
C THR A 77 7.55 -26.74 -7.46
N LEU A 78 7.67 -26.61 -6.14
CA LEU A 78 8.44 -25.54 -5.50
C LEU A 78 9.92 -25.60 -5.92
N SER A 79 10.55 -26.76 -5.80
CA SER A 79 11.98 -26.95 -6.11
C SER A 79 12.30 -26.98 -7.61
N GLY A 80 11.41 -27.55 -8.43
CA GLY A 80 11.64 -27.77 -9.86
C GLY A 80 11.09 -26.69 -10.80
N MET A 81 10.16 -25.84 -10.34
CA MET A 81 9.56 -24.78 -11.15
C MET A 81 9.68 -23.40 -10.50
N VAL A 82 9.21 -23.25 -9.26
CA VAL A 82 9.11 -21.93 -8.61
C VAL A 82 10.49 -21.34 -8.29
N ILE A 83 11.35 -22.08 -7.60
CA ILE A 83 12.69 -21.60 -7.23
C ILE A 83 13.60 -21.35 -8.45
N PRO A 84 13.63 -22.23 -9.48
CA PRO A 84 14.34 -21.94 -10.72
C PRO A 84 13.86 -20.66 -11.42
N TYR A 85 12.54 -20.41 -11.45
CA TYR A 85 11.99 -19.15 -11.94
C TYR A 85 12.58 -17.96 -11.18
N PHE A 86 12.58 -17.97 -9.84
CA PHE A 86 13.15 -16.88 -9.06
C PHE A 86 14.65 -16.68 -9.28
N LYS A 87 15.43 -17.77 -9.36
CA LYS A 87 16.88 -17.68 -9.63
C LYS A 87 17.15 -17.06 -11.00
N ALA A 88 16.33 -17.36 -12.00
CA ALA A 88 16.43 -16.76 -13.33
C ALA A 88 15.95 -15.30 -13.36
N ARG A 89 14.82 -15.00 -12.67
CA ARG A 89 14.17 -13.69 -12.70
C ARG A 89 14.87 -12.64 -11.83
N PHE A 90 15.46 -13.09 -10.71
CA PHE A 90 16.08 -12.28 -9.67
C PHE A 90 17.48 -12.83 -9.29
N PRO A 91 18.49 -12.67 -10.16
CA PRO A 91 19.82 -13.23 -9.91
C PRO A 91 20.49 -12.57 -8.69
N ALA A 92 21.28 -13.33 -7.94
CA ALA A 92 21.92 -12.89 -6.69
C ALA A 92 22.86 -11.67 -6.83
N THR A 93 23.37 -11.39 -8.04
CA THR A 93 24.16 -10.19 -8.34
C THR A 93 23.30 -8.93 -8.53
N SER A 94 21.98 -9.05 -8.46
CA SER A 94 21.00 -7.96 -8.61
C SER A 94 20.77 -7.27 -7.27
N ASN A 95 21.75 -6.50 -6.80
CA ASN A 95 21.48 -5.53 -5.74
C ASN A 95 20.57 -4.43 -6.31
N ASN A 96 19.26 -4.56 -6.08
CA ASN A 96 18.23 -3.55 -6.36
C ASN A 96 18.00 -3.18 -7.84
N LYS A 97 18.26 -4.07 -8.80
CA LYS A 97 17.88 -3.83 -10.22
C LYS A 97 16.59 -4.56 -10.59
N ALA A 98 15.86 -3.98 -11.55
CA ALA A 98 14.61 -4.48 -12.10
C ALA A 98 14.67 -5.98 -12.47
N PRO A 99 13.54 -6.70 -12.45
CA PRO A 99 13.48 -8.11 -12.82
C PRO A 99 14.14 -8.37 -14.19
N LYS A 100 14.98 -9.40 -14.28
CA LYS A 100 15.74 -9.77 -15.51
C LYS A 100 15.37 -11.17 -15.97
N GLY A 101 15.65 -11.55 -17.22
CA GLY A 101 15.30 -12.92 -17.68
C GLY A 101 13.79 -13.15 -17.85
N PRO A 102 13.36 -14.40 -18.07
CA PRO A 102 11.98 -14.70 -18.44
C PRO A 102 11.02 -14.43 -17.28
N SER A 103 9.89 -13.80 -17.61
CA SER A 103 8.79 -13.62 -16.67
C SER A 103 8.05 -14.94 -16.40
N ALA A 104 7.19 -14.96 -15.39
CA ALA A 104 6.39 -16.13 -15.03
C ALA A 104 5.39 -16.48 -16.12
N THR A 105 5.19 -17.78 -16.37
CA THR A 105 4.15 -18.24 -17.30
C THR A 105 2.80 -18.39 -16.58
N PRO A 106 1.67 -18.25 -17.28
CA PRO A 106 0.36 -18.50 -16.68
C PRO A 106 0.24 -19.90 -16.04
N GLN A 107 0.85 -20.92 -16.64
CA GLN A 107 0.85 -22.28 -16.10
C GLN A 107 1.60 -22.37 -14.76
N LEU A 108 2.73 -21.67 -14.62
CA LEU A 108 3.45 -21.57 -13.36
C LEU A 108 2.59 -20.86 -12.29
N LEU A 109 2.00 -19.73 -12.65
CA LEU A 109 1.20 -18.92 -11.73
C LEU A 109 -0.05 -19.67 -11.24
N THR A 110 -0.75 -20.38 -12.13
CA THR A 110 -1.90 -21.21 -11.76
C THR A 110 -1.51 -22.31 -10.77
N LYS A 111 -0.47 -23.09 -11.08
CA LYS A 111 0.01 -24.16 -10.18
C LYS A 111 0.47 -23.62 -8.83
N TRP A 112 1.22 -22.51 -8.85
CA TRP A 112 1.76 -21.93 -7.63
C TRP A 112 0.66 -21.29 -6.76
N THR A 113 -0.37 -20.71 -7.36
CA THR A 113 -1.55 -20.19 -6.64
C THR A 113 -2.35 -21.33 -6.01
N GLU A 114 -2.50 -22.46 -6.70
CA GLU A 114 -3.14 -23.66 -6.13
C GLU A 114 -2.35 -24.20 -4.92
N ILE A 115 -1.03 -24.32 -5.05
CA ILE A 115 -0.14 -24.66 -3.92
C ILE A 115 -0.34 -23.66 -2.77
N THR A 116 -0.42 -22.37 -3.08
CA THR A 116 -0.57 -21.32 -2.08
C THR A 116 -1.86 -21.45 -1.31
N ARG A 117 -2.97 -21.75 -1.99
CA ARG A 117 -4.25 -22.05 -1.36
C ARG A 117 -4.16 -23.26 -0.43
N THR A 118 -3.60 -24.36 -0.92
CA THR A 118 -3.44 -25.60 -0.15
C THR A 118 -2.62 -25.39 1.12
N LEU A 119 -1.47 -24.73 0.99
CA LEU A 119 -0.59 -24.44 2.13
C LEU A 119 -1.24 -23.45 3.12
N THR A 120 -1.93 -22.42 2.63
CA THR A 120 -2.60 -21.43 3.49
C THR A 120 -3.70 -22.07 4.34
N ASN A 121 -4.40 -23.08 3.80
CA ASN A 121 -5.41 -23.84 4.52
C ASN A 121 -4.82 -24.83 5.52
N ALA A 122 -3.65 -25.40 5.22
CA ALA A 122 -3.04 -26.47 6.03
C ALA A 122 -2.10 -25.96 7.13
N LEU A 123 -1.41 -24.84 6.92
CA LEU A 123 -0.36 -24.35 7.82
C LEU A 123 -0.84 -23.15 8.68
N PRO A 124 -0.31 -23.00 9.90
CA PRO A 124 -0.49 -21.79 10.69
C PRO A 124 0.25 -20.59 10.07
N ALA A 125 -0.22 -19.36 10.34
CA ALA A 125 0.36 -18.13 9.80
C ALA A 125 1.87 -18.00 10.06
N ALA A 126 2.32 -18.39 11.26
CA ALA A 126 3.72 -18.39 11.66
C ALA A 126 4.66 -19.16 10.69
N GLN A 127 4.13 -20.13 9.95
CA GLN A 127 4.88 -20.98 9.02
C GLN A 127 4.74 -20.56 7.55
N LEU A 128 3.83 -19.63 7.24
CA LEU A 128 3.53 -19.25 5.86
C LEU A 128 4.38 -18.09 5.34
N PHE A 129 5.12 -17.39 6.20
CA PHE A 129 5.92 -16.23 5.77
C PHE A 129 6.93 -16.53 4.65
N PRO A 130 7.60 -17.71 4.52
CA PRO A 130 8.50 -17.95 3.40
C PRO A 130 7.76 -18.02 2.06
N LEU A 131 6.53 -18.54 2.07
CA LEU A 131 5.67 -18.59 0.88
C LEU A 131 5.23 -17.19 0.45
N VAL A 132 4.85 -16.35 1.40
CA VAL A 132 4.50 -14.94 1.14
C VAL A 132 5.72 -14.14 0.68
N ASP A 133 6.92 -14.45 1.16
CA ASP A 133 8.15 -13.76 0.77
C ASP A 133 8.49 -14.00 -0.72
N LEU A 134 8.19 -15.20 -1.23
CA LEU A 134 8.28 -15.49 -2.66
C LEU A 134 7.26 -14.65 -3.46
N TRP A 135 6.00 -14.56 -3.00
CA TRP A 135 4.99 -13.72 -3.68
C TRP A 135 5.32 -12.22 -3.61
N ARG A 136 5.86 -11.74 -2.49
CA ARG A 136 6.40 -10.38 -2.38
C ARG A 136 7.38 -10.12 -3.53
N LEU A 137 8.31 -11.04 -3.75
CA LEU A 137 9.31 -10.88 -4.80
C LEU A 137 8.68 -10.98 -6.20
N ALA A 138 7.75 -11.93 -6.42
CA ALA A 138 7.09 -12.11 -7.72
C ALA A 138 6.27 -10.89 -8.16
N LEU A 139 5.62 -10.18 -7.23
CA LEU A 139 4.82 -8.99 -7.53
C LEU A 139 5.65 -7.78 -8.01
N LEU A 140 6.98 -7.86 -7.95
CA LEU A 140 7.86 -6.89 -8.62
C LEU A 140 7.87 -7.07 -10.15
N ASP A 141 7.33 -8.18 -10.66
CA ASP A 141 7.19 -8.48 -12.08
C ASP A 141 5.80 -8.08 -12.57
N GLU A 142 5.73 -7.09 -13.48
CA GLU A 142 4.47 -6.48 -13.92
C GLU A 142 3.50 -7.49 -14.58
N VAL A 143 4.03 -8.54 -15.22
CA VAL A 143 3.23 -9.64 -15.79
C VAL A 143 2.53 -10.44 -14.69
N VAL A 144 3.21 -10.67 -13.56
CA VAL A 144 2.63 -11.36 -12.40
C VAL A 144 1.52 -10.49 -11.79
N GLY A 145 1.79 -9.19 -11.60
CA GLY A 145 0.77 -8.26 -11.10
C GLY A 145 -0.46 -8.19 -12.00
N SER A 146 -0.26 -8.17 -13.33
CA SER A 146 -1.35 -8.16 -14.31
C SER A 146 -2.17 -9.45 -14.26
N TRP A 147 -1.51 -10.61 -14.15
CA TRP A 147 -2.19 -11.90 -14.00
C TRP A 147 -3.02 -11.98 -12.70
N CYS A 148 -2.48 -11.45 -11.59
CA CYS A 148 -3.21 -11.36 -10.33
C CYS A 148 -4.45 -10.47 -10.46
N ALA A 149 -4.35 -9.34 -11.17
CA ALA A 149 -5.48 -8.44 -11.38
C ALA A 149 -6.59 -9.13 -12.20
N SER A 150 -6.22 -9.91 -13.23
CA SER A 150 -7.18 -10.69 -14.02
C SER A 150 -7.85 -11.83 -13.26
N SER A 151 -7.25 -12.29 -12.15
CA SER A 151 -7.78 -13.39 -11.32
C SER A 151 -8.58 -12.90 -10.10
N SER A 152 -8.75 -11.59 -9.96
CA SER A 152 -9.44 -10.98 -8.82
C SER A 152 -10.90 -11.43 -8.72
N GLY A 153 -11.39 -11.58 -7.48
CA GLY A 153 -12.78 -11.98 -7.19
C GLY A 153 -13.06 -13.49 -7.32
N GLY A 154 -12.19 -14.25 -7.97
CA GLY A 154 -12.30 -15.70 -8.08
C GLY A 154 -11.77 -16.48 -6.87
N THR A 155 -11.92 -17.81 -6.90
CA THR A 155 -11.35 -18.71 -5.88
C THR A 155 -9.81 -18.76 -5.92
N SER A 156 -9.20 -18.27 -7.01
CA SER A 156 -7.75 -18.13 -7.22
C SER A 156 -7.23 -16.72 -6.97
N ASP A 157 -8.00 -15.87 -6.30
CA ASP A 157 -7.55 -14.54 -5.88
C ASP A 157 -6.47 -14.66 -4.80
N LEU A 158 -5.21 -14.63 -5.24
CA LEU A 158 -4.01 -14.76 -4.40
C LEU A 158 -3.99 -13.72 -3.28
N ILE A 159 -4.25 -12.45 -3.62
CA ILE A 159 -4.15 -11.34 -2.67
C ILE A 159 -5.19 -11.54 -1.56
N ARG A 160 -6.42 -11.94 -1.92
CA ARG A 160 -7.46 -12.28 -0.96
C ARG A 160 -7.07 -13.47 -0.08
N ILE A 161 -6.53 -14.55 -0.64
CA ILE A 161 -6.11 -15.74 0.12
C ILE A 161 -5.12 -15.35 1.24
N ILE A 162 -4.08 -14.60 0.89
CA ILE A 162 -3.03 -14.19 1.85
C ILE A 162 -3.57 -13.18 2.87
N LEU A 163 -4.37 -12.21 2.41
CA LEU A 163 -4.94 -11.15 3.25
C LEU A 163 -5.94 -11.70 4.27
N THR A 164 -6.83 -12.61 3.87
CA THR A 164 -7.77 -13.27 4.80
C THR A 164 -7.03 -14.06 5.89
N LYS A 165 -5.92 -14.72 5.55
CA LYS A 165 -5.09 -15.40 6.55
C LYS A 165 -4.38 -14.41 7.48
N ALA A 166 -3.97 -13.24 6.98
CA ALA A 166 -3.35 -12.19 7.80
C ALA A 166 -4.34 -11.63 8.83
N LEU A 167 -5.54 -11.26 8.38
CA LEU A 167 -6.60 -10.75 9.24
C LEU A 167 -7.00 -11.76 10.32
N SER A 168 -7.21 -13.03 9.95
CA SER A 168 -7.52 -14.07 10.94
C SER A 168 -6.40 -14.29 11.96
N SER A 169 -5.15 -14.06 11.58
CA SER A 169 -4.00 -14.15 12.50
C SER A 169 -3.88 -12.97 13.47
N LEU A 170 -4.50 -11.81 13.16
CA LEU A 170 -4.56 -10.66 14.06
C LEU A 170 -5.65 -10.81 15.13
N SER A 171 -6.73 -11.52 14.82
CA SER A 171 -7.84 -11.77 15.75
C SER A 171 -7.62 -12.97 16.67
N SER A 172 -6.56 -13.75 16.46
CA SER A 172 -6.30 -14.97 17.23
C SER A 172 -5.53 -14.67 18.52
N PRO A 173 -5.89 -15.29 19.66
CA PRO A 173 -5.19 -15.10 20.95
C PRO A 173 -3.78 -15.70 21.00
N SER A 174 -3.24 -16.18 19.87
CA SER A 174 -1.83 -16.58 19.76
C SER A 174 -0.90 -15.40 20.04
N ASP A 175 0.23 -15.67 20.68
CA ASP A 175 1.27 -14.66 20.93
C ASP A 175 1.58 -13.86 19.63
N PRO A 176 1.36 -12.53 19.60
CA PRO A 176 1.63 -11.67 18.45
C PRO A 176 3.05 -11.82 17.88
N SER A 177 4.01 -12.24 18.71
CA SER A 177 5.38 -12.52 18.28
C SER A 177 5.46 -13.65 17.24
N THR A 178 4.52 -14.60 17.28
CA THR A 178 4.52 -15.80 16.42
C THR A 178 4.03 -15.50 15.00
N THR A 179 3.14 -14.53 14.84
CA THR A 179 2.56 -14.15 13.54
C THR A 179 3.26 -12.94 12.92
N ARG A 180 4.09 -12.23 13.70
CA ARG A 180 4.89 -11.07 13.29
C ARG A 180 5.54 -11.20 11.91
N ASN A 181 6.23 -12.32 11.65
CA ASN A 181 6.91 -12.54 10.36
C ASN A 181 5.94 -12.60 9.19
N TYR A 182 4.76 -13.20 9.40
CA TYR A 182 3.73 -13.32 8.38
C TYR A 182 3.11 -11.96 8.07
N ILE A 183 2.73 -11.19 9.11
CA ILE A 183 2.20 -9.84 8.97
C ILE A 183 3.22 -8.93 8.27
N LEU A 184 4.46 -8.90 8.76
CA LEU A 184 5.54 -8.10 8.16
C LEU A 184 5.72 -8.42 6.67
N THR A 185 5.76 -9.70 6.32
CA THR A 185 5.98 -10.11 4.93
C THR A 185 4.76 -9.83 4.05
N THR A 186 3.55 -9.94 4.61
CA THR A 186 2.29 -9.59 3.92
C THR A 186 2.22 -8.09 3.62
N LEU A 187 2.56 -7.23 4.59
CA LEU A 187 2.62 -5.78 4.36
C LEU A 187 3.61 -5.43 3.25
N ARG A 188 4.80 -6.04 3.27
CA ARG A 188 5.82 -5.84 2.22
C ARG A 188 5.34 -6.34 0.85
N MET A 189 4.63 -7.48 0.81
CA MET A 189 4.02 -8.00 -0.40
C MET A 189 2.96 -7.03 -0.95
N LEU A 190 2.08 -6.51 -0.09
CA LEU A 190 1.05 -5.54 -0.46
C LEU A 190 1.66 -4.22 -0.92
N SER A 191 2.79 -3.78 -0.37
CA SER A 191 3.50 -2.61 -0.90
C SER A 191 3.98 -2.83 -2.34
N ASN A 192 4.39 -4.05 -2.69
CA ASN A 192 4.82 -4.39 -4.05
C ASN A 192 3.66 -4.53 -5.04
N VAL A 193 2.40 -4.64 -4.60
CA VAL A 193 1.22 -4.58 -5.49
C VAL A 193 1.21 -3.31 -6.33
N PHE A 194 1.71 -2.21 -5.78
CA PHE A 194 1.74 -0.90 -6.41
C PHE A 194 2.74 -0.78 -7.58
N VAL A 195 3.51 -1.83 -7.87
CA VAL A 195 4.26 -1.94 -9.13
C VAL A 195 3.31 -1.98 -10.33
N THR A 196 2.17 -2.67 -10.20
CA THR A 196 1.20 -2.82 -11.29
C THR A 196 -0.05 -2.01 -10.99
N ALA A 197 -0.26 -0.92 -11.74
CA ALA A 197 -1.39 -0.01 -11.54
C ALA A 197 -2.77 -0.69 -11.59
N LEU A 198 -2.95 -1.69 -12.46
CA LEU A 198 -4.20 -2.46 -12.54
C LEU A 198 -4.51 -3.23 -11.25
N LEU A 199 -3.49 -3.83 -10.63
CA LEU A 199 -3.65 -4.57 -9.38
C LEU A 199 -3.82 -3.62 -8.20
N ALA A 200 -3.12 -2.48 -8.19
CA ALA A 200 -3.33 -1.44 -7.18
C ALA A 200 -4.77 -0.88 -7.22
N ARG A 201 -5.31 -0.66 -8.43
CA ARG A 201 -6.72 -0.24 -8.60
C ARG A 201 -7.69 -1.30 -8.10
N ASP A 202 -7.45 -2.58 -8.39
CA ASP A 202 -8.26 -3.69 -7.86
C ASP A 202 -8.18 -3.81 -6.33
N LEU A 203 -6.99 -3.58 -5.75
CA LEU A 203 -6.78 -3.61 -4.31
C LEU A 203 -7.63 -2.54 -3.61
N LEU A 204 -7.73 -1.35 -4.22
CA LEU A 204 -8.35 -0.15 -3.64
C LEU A 204 -9.75 0.16 -4.17
N SER A 205 -10.35 -0.68 -5.01
CA SER A 205 -11.76 -0.50 -5.41
C SER A 205 -12.71 -0.78 -4.24
N GLY A 206 -13.90 -0.17 -4.24
CA GLY A 206 -14.89 -0.31 -3.18
C GLY A 206 -15.49 -1.72 -3.10
N VAL A 207 -15.61 -2.40 -4.25
CA VAL A 207 -15.95 -3.83 -4.35
C VAL A 207 -14.73 -4.75 -4.19
N GLY A 208 -13.54 -4.18 -4.05
CA GLY A 208 -12.26 -4.87 -4.00
C GLY A 208 -11.86 -5.31 -2.60
N LYS A 209 -10.58 -5.08 -2.27
CA LYS A 209 -9.97 -5.54 -1.01
C LYS A 209 -9.69 -4.40 -0.05
N ARG A 210 -10.19 -3.18 -0.36
CA ARG A 210 -9.89 -1.93 0.32
C ARG A 210 -10.07 -2.04 1.84
N ASN A 211 -11.25 -2.47 2.29
CA ASN A 211 -11.57 -2.56 3.73
C ASN A 211 -10.67 -3.58 4.45
N SER A 212 -10.34 -4.69 3.79
CA SER A 212 -9.42 -5.69 4.35
C SER A 212 -7.98 -5.18 4.47
N VAL A 213 -7.53 -4.38 3.50
CA VAL A 213 -6.22 -3.72 3.56
C VAL A 213 -6.20 -2.64 4.64
N THR A 214 -7.26 -1.83 4.76
CA THR A 214 -7.39 -0.83 5.83
C THR A 214 -7.37 -1.48 7.20
N ALA A 215 -8.15 -2.55 7.42
CA ALA A 215 -8.16 -3.29 8.69
C ALA A 215 -6.76 -3.84 9.05
N LEU A 216 -6.03 -4.35 8.07
CA LEU A 216 -4.64 -4.79 8.26
C LEU A 216 -3.72 -3.62 8.63
N LEU A 217 -3.87 -2.46 7.97
CA LEU A 217 -3.09 -1.25 8.24
C LEU A 217 -3.36 -0.73 9.66
N VAL A 218 -4.63 -0.59 10.07
CA VAL A 218 -5.03 -0.14 11.41
C VAL A 218 -4.30 -0.95 12.49
N ALA A 219 -4.37 -2.27 12.39
CA ALA A 219 -3.70 -3.15 13.36
C ALA A 219 -2.17 -3.09 13.27
N SER A 220 -1.61 -2.97 12.06
CA SER A 220 -0.16 -3.06 11.85
C SER A 220 0.59 -1.77 12.14
N LEU A 221 -0.07 -0.61 11.98
CA LEU A 221 0.50 0.70 12.28
C LEU A 221 0.73 0.88 13.79
N LEU A 222 -0.10 0.26 14.62
CA LEU A 222 -0.01 0.29 16.08
C LEU A 222 0.75 -0.92 16.66
N HIS A 223 1.42 -1.68 15.81
CA HIS A 223 2.13 -2.89 16.22
C HIS A 223 3.38 -2.57 17.09
N GLN A 224 3.67 -3.43 18.06
CA GLN A 224 4.79 -3.22 18.99
C GLN A 224 6.17 -3.29 18.31
N ASP A 225 6.31 -4.18 17.32
CA ASP A 225 7.53 -4.32 16.50
C ASP A 225 7.68 -3.17 15.49
N ALA A 226 8.81 -2.47 15.54
CA ALA A 226 9.11 -1.32 14.69
C ALA A 226 9.22 -1.67 13.19
N ALA A 227 9.65 -2.89 12.83
CA ALA A 227 9.73 -3.30 11.43
C ALA A 227 8.34 -3.51 10.82
N VAL A 228 7.38 -4.00 11.61
CA VAL A 228 5.97 -4.09 11.20
C VAL A 228 5.39 -2.69 10.99
N ARG A 229 5.58 -1.77 11.94
CA ARG A 229 5.13 -0.36 11.79
C ARG A 229 5.75 0.31 10.57
N THR A 230 7.05 0.09 10.35
CA THR A 230 7.76 0.63 9.18
C THR A 230 7.15 0.12 7.86
N ALA A 231 6.84 -1.17 7.77
CA ALA A 231 6.21 -1.74 6.58
C ALA A 231 4.77 -1.28 6.40
N ALA A 232 4.01 -1.13 7.49
CA ALA A 232 2.66 -0.58 7.47
C ALA A 232 2.65 0.87 7.00
N ALA A 233 3.55 1.71 7.51
CA ALA A 233 3.71 3.10 7.06
C ALA A 233 4.13 3.19 5.58
N SER A 234 4.96 2.26 5.08
CA SER A 234 5.25 2.15 3.64
C SER A 234 4.01 1.81 2.81
N LEU A 235 3.18 0.87 3.27
CA LEU A 235 1.95 0.53 2.58
C LEU A 235 0.94 1.70 2.62
N ALA A 236 0.77 2.37 3.76
CA ALA A 236 -0.07 3.57 3.87
C ALA A 236 0.40 4.68 2.91
N PHE A 237 1.71 4.90 2.81
CA PHE A 237 2.29 5.81 1.83
C PHE A 237 1.94 5.39 0.39
N ASN A 238 2.07 4.11 0.03
CA ASN A 238 1.75 3.66 -1.33
C ASN A 238 0.26 3.84 -1.67
N VAL A 239 -0.63 3.52 -0.72
CA VAL A 239 -2.08 3.72 -0.85
C VAL A 239 -2.39 5.19 -1.14
N SER A 240 -1.90 6.08 -0.26
CA SER A 240 -2.14 7.51 -0.37
C SER A 240 -1.48 8.14 -1.61
N ALA A 241 -0.26 7.71 -1.97
CA ALA A 241 0.43 8.16 -3.18
C ALA A 241 -0.32 7.75 -4.45
N PHE A 242 -0.89 6.53 -4.49
CA PHE A 242 -1.70 6.08 -5.62
C PHE A 242 -2.98 6.89 -5.77
N VAL A 243 -3.69 7.16 -4.67
CA VAL A 243 -4.88 8.02 -4.66
C VAL A 243 -4.52 9.44 -5.10
N GLN A 244 -3.48 10.03 -4.52
CA GLN A 244 -3.04 11.38 -4.84
C GLN A 244 -2.58 11.51 -6.29
N LYS A 245 -1.93 10.50 -6.86
CA LYS A 245 -1.54 10.50 -8.27
C LYS A 245 -2.76 10.60 -9.18
N GLY A 246 -3.82 9.83 -8.90
CA GLY A 246 -5.08 9.91 -9.64
C GLY A 246 -5.72 11.30 -9.53
N ARG A 247 -5.75 11.88 -8.33
CA ARG A 247 -6.29 13.24 -8.10
C ARG A 247 -5.47 14.32 -8.81
N LEU A 248 -4.15 14.22 -8.80
CA LEU A 248 -3.27 15.16 -9.52
C LEU A 248 -3.47 15.09 -11.03
N GLU A 249 -3.66 13.90 -11.59
CA GLU A 249 -3.97 13.71 -13.02
C GLU A 249 -5.31 14.38 -13.38
N GLN A 250 -6.33 14.24 -12.53
CA GLN A 250 -7.62 14.91 -12.71
C GLN A 250 -7.49 16.45 -12.67
N VAL A 251 -6.79 16.99 -11.67
CA VAL A 251 -6.55 18.45 -11.55
C VAL A 251 -5.79 18.99 -12.77
N ARG A 252 -4.79 18.25 -13.26
CA ARG A 252 -4.00 18.64 -14.45
C ARG A 252 -4.80 18.64 -15.74
N ASN A 253 -5.75 17.72 -15.88
CA ASN A 253 -6.56 17.61 -17.09
C ASN A 253 -7.60 18.73 -17.22
N LYS A 254 -7.74 19.62 -16.21
CA LYS A 254 -8.56 20.86 -16.14
C LYS A 254 -10.05 20.72 -16.42
N TYR A 255 -10.49 19.63 -17.03
CA TYR A 255 -11.83 19.39 -17.52
C TYR A 255 -12.19 17.92 -17.35
N GLY A 256 -13.20 17.68 -16.54
CA GLY A 256 -13.76 16.37 -16.27
C GLY A 256 -14.35 16.36 -14.86
N PRO A 257 -15.38 15.54 -14.60
CA PRO A 257 -15.72 15.20 -13.23
C PRO A 257 -14.47 14.66 -12.52
N PHE A 258 -14.47 14.65 -11.17
CA PHE A 258 -13.65 13.70 -10.41
C PHE A 258 -14.12 12.28 -10.78
N ALA A 259 -13.85 11.86 -12.01
CA ALA A 259 -14.53 10.78 -12.69
C ALA A 259 -13.74 9.51 -12.45
N GLY A 260 -14.30 8.63 -11.63
CA GLY A 260 -13.96 7.20 -11.67
C GLY A 260 -13.14 6.66 -10.51
N ALA A 261 -12.85 7.44 -9.47
CA ALA A 261 -12.54 6.83 -8.18
C ALA A 261 -13.87 6.64 -7.44
N GLU A 262 -14.19 5.39 -7.06
CA GLU A 262 -15.22 5.13 -6.04
C GLU A 262 -14.72 5.72 -4.73
N GLU A 263 -14.83 7.04 -4.59
CA GLU A 263 -14.37 7.77 -3.41
C GLU A 263 -15.41 7.61 -2.31
N ASP A 264 -14.93 7.13 -1.18
CA ASP A 264 -15.73 6.64 -0.07
C ASP A 264 -15.27 7.44 1.14
N GLY A 265 -16.09 8.43 1.51
CA GLY A 265 -15.78 9.32 2.61
C GLY A 265 -15.64 8.59 3.94
N GLU A 266 -16.39 7.49 4.14
CA GLU A 266 -16.24 6.65 5.33
C GLU A 266 -14.87 5.97 5.36
N TRP A 267 -14.42 5.46 4.21
CA TRP A 267 -13.08 4.87 4.09
C TRP A 267 -11.97 5.90 4.32
N GLU A 268 -12.06 7.11 3.76
CA GLU A 268 -11.04 8.16 3.98
C GLU A 268 -10.95 8.57 5.45
N VAL A 269 -12.11 8.66 6.14
CA VAL A 269 -12.18 8.93 7.58
C VAL A 269 -11.51 7.81 8.38
N GLU A 270 -11.82 6.54 8.09
CA GLU A 270 -11.20 5.39 8.76
C GLU A 270 -9.68 5.37 8.56
N PHE A 271 -9.24 5.51 7.30
CA PHE A 271 -7.82 5.50 6.94
C PHE A 271 -7.05 6.66 7.60
N LEU A 272 -7.58 7.89 7.55
CA LEU A 272 -6.94 9.04 8.17
C LEU A 272 -6.86 8.93 9.69
N SER A 273 -7.92 8.41 10.32
CA SER A 273 -7.94 8.19 11.78
C SER A 273 -6.83 7.21 12.19
N ALA A 274 -6.67 6.11 11.43
CA ALA A 274 -5.61 5.13 11.68
C ALA A 274 -4.20 5.72 11.49
N VAL A 275 -4.00 6.51 10.43
CA VAL A 275 -2.72 7.20 10.17
C VAL A 275 -2.41 8.21 11.27
N LEU A 276 -3.42 8.95 11.74
CA LEU A 276 -3.25 9.95 12.79
C LEU A 276 -2.91 9.32 14.14
N GLU A 277 -3.61 8.25 14.54
CA GLU A 277 -3.32 7.54 15.78
C GLU A 277 -1.90 6.96 15.76
N ALA A 278 -1.50 6.37 14.63
CA ALA A 278 -0.14 5.90 14.42
C ALA A 278 0.89 7.03 14.48
N LEU A 279 0.57 8.18 13.89
CA LEU A 279 1.41 9.37 13.93
C LEU A 279 1.57 9.79 15.39
N GLN A 280 0.49 9.96 16.15
CA GLN A 280 0.51 10.36 17.56
C GLN A 280 1.43 9.44 18.39
N ASN A 281 1.35 8.12 18.19
CA ASN A 281 2.10 7.13 18.96
C ASN A 281 3.56 6.95 18.53
N GLU A 282 3.93 7.30 17.30
CA GLU A 282 5.28 7.09 16.81
C GLU A 282 6.26 8.14 17.37
N THR A 283 7.23 7.68 18.16
CA THR A 283 8.21 8.53 18.84
C THR A 283 9.66 8.12 18.56
N GLN A 284 9.89 7.11 17.73
CA GLN A 284 11.19 6.46 17.55
C GLN A 284 11.77 6.66 16.16
N SER A 285 10.93 6.82 15.12
CA SER A 285 11.35 6.81 13.72
C SER A 285 10.86 8.01 12.93
N GLU A 286 11.79 8.89 12.52
CA GLU A 286 11.48 10.01 11.61
C GLU A 286 10.98 9.52 10.24
N ASP A 287 11.44 8.36 9.77
CA ASP A 287 11.00 7.76 8.51
C ASP A 287 9.52 7.36 8.55
N ILE A 288 9.06 6.82 9.68
CA ILE A 288 7.65 6.49 9.88
C ILE A 288 6.84 7.79 9.95
N VAL A 289 7.28 8.77 10.74
CA VAL A 289 6.61 10.08 10.82
C VAL A 289 6.50 10.72 9.44
N HIS A 290 7.57 10.73 8.64
CA HIS A 290 7.54 11.23 7.27
C HIS A 290 6.47 10.54 6.43
N ARG A 291 6.46 9.21 6.40
CA ARG A 291 5.50 8.43 5.59
C ARG A 291 4.05 8.70 6.01
N LEU A 292 3.79 8.80 7.31
CA LEU A 292 2.45 9.06 7.85
C LEU A 292 2.01 10.51 7.59
N THR A 293 2.89 11.50 7.79
CA THR A 293 2.60 12.91 7.43
C THR A 293 2.29 13.05 5.94
N VAL A 294 3.06 12.41 5.07
CA VAL A 294 2.75 12.41 3.63
C VAL A 294 1.43 11.71 3.35
N SER A 295 1.18 10.56 4.00
CA SER A 295 -0.05 9.81 3.76
C SER A 295 -1.29 10.62 4.11
N LEU A 296 -1.25 11.31 5.25
CA LEU A 296 -2.28 12.24 5.67
C LEU A 296 -2.46 13.37 4.64
N ALA A 297 -1.37 14.03 4.26
CA ALA A 297 -1.41 15.14 3.31
C ALA A 297 -1.94 14.72 1.92
N PHE A 298 -1.59 13.52 1.45
CA PHE A 298 -2.02 12.97 0.17
C PHE A 298 -3.50 12.55 0.16
N ILE A 299 -4.04 12.06 1.28
CA ILE A 299 -5.48 11.79 1.37
C ILE A 299 -6.28 13.08 1.56
N VAL A 300 -5.77 14.08 2.28
CA VAL A 300 -6.50 15.34 2.47
C VAL A 300 -6.49 16.20 1.20
N ARG A 301 -5.33 16.30 0.55
CA ARG A 301 -5.15 17.17 -0.61
C ARG A 301 -6.01 16.68 -1.78
N PHE A 302 -6.76 17.61 -2.37
CA PHE A 302 -7.69 17.36 -3.46
C PHE A 302 -8.76 16.27 -3.20
N SER A 303 -9.08 15.97 -1.93
CA SER A 303 -10.19 15.07 -1.62
C SER A 303 -11.55 15.74 -1.94
N PRO A 304 -12.39 15.15 -2.81
CA PRO A 304 -13.71 15.66 -3.14
C PRO A 304 -14.67 15.61 -1.93
N VAL A 305 -14.35 14.84 -0.89
CA VAL A 305 -15.09 14.78 0.37
C VAL A 305 -14.47 15.64 1.47
N TYR A 306 -13.55 16.55 1.13
CA TYR A 306 -12.89 17.42 2.10
C TYR A 306 -13.88 18.24 2.92
N ASP A 307 -14.77 19.00 2.26
CA ASP A 307 -15.72 19.88 2.96
C ASP A 307 -16.81 19.10 3.72
N THR A 308 -17.15 17.89 3.25
CA THR A 308 -18.27 17.11 3.79
C THR A 308 -17.86 16.16 4.92
N HIS A 309 -16.65 15.59 4.88
CA HIS A 309 -16.20 14.57 5.82
C HIS A 309 -14.89 14.94 6.52
N LEU A 310 -13.91 15.48 5.79
CA LEU A 310 -12.54 15.59 6.33
C LEU A 310 -12.30 16.86 7.14
N SER A 311 -12.79 18.02 6.71
CA SER A 311 -12.51 19.31 7.35
C SER A 311 -12.85 19.30 8.85
N ALA A 312 -14.08 18.89 9.19
CA ALA A 312 -14.51 18.76 10.59
C ALA A 312 -13.74 17.66 11.35
N LEU A 313 -13.37 16.56 10.68
CA LEU A 313 -12.58 15.49 11.28
C LEU A 313 -11.18 15.97 11.67
N LEU A 314 -10.50 16.71 10.79
CA LEU A 314 -9.15 17.23 11.03
C LEU A 314 -9.12 18.17 12.25
N GLU A 315 -10.16 19.01 12.39
CA GLU A 315 -10.33 19.89 13.54
C GLU A 315 -10.60 19.11 14.83
N VAL A 316 -11.59 18.19 14.81
CA VAL A 316 -11.98 17.41 16.00
C VAL A 316 -10.84 16.52 16.49
N LEU A 317 -10.09 15.90 15.58
CA LEU A 317 -8.96 15.05 15.93
C LEU A 317 -7.66 15.83 16.22
N GLN A 318 -7.68 17.16 16.18
CA GLN A 318 -6.53 18.00 16.50
C GLN A 318 -5.28 17.59 15.69
N VAL A 319 -5.47 17.40 14.39
CA VAL A 319 -4.42 16.91 13.48
C VAL A 319 -3.24 17.87 13.46
N LYS A 320 -3.54 19.17 13.45
CA LYS A 320 -2.55 20.25 13.47
C LYS A 320 -1.67 20.19 14.72
N GLU A 321 -2.27 20.02 15.88
CA GLU A 321 -1.58 19.91 17.16
C GLU A 321 -0.71 18.65 17.19
N THR A 322 -1.26 17.52 16.73
CA THR A 322 -0.54 16.24 16.67
C THR A 322 0.71 16.34 15.79
N LEU A 323 0.59 16.97 14.61
CA LEU A 323 1.72 17.23 13.72
C LEU A 323 2.77 18.13 14.38
N LYS A 324 2.35 19.26 14.96
CA LYS A 324 3.27 20.21 15.63
C LYS A 324 3.95 19.60 16.85
N ALA A 325 3.28 18.71 17.56
CA ALA A 325 3.87 17.98 18.69
C ALA A 325 5.11 17.16 18.28
N LYS A 326 5.17 16.65 17.03
CA LYS A 326 6.35 15.93 16.52
C LYS A 326 7.60 16.80 16.41
N LEU A 327 7.43 18.11 16.22
CA LEU A 327 8.54 19.05 16.11
C LEU A 327 9.18 19.38 17.47
N ALA A 328 8.47 19.10 18.56
CA ALA A 328 8.89 19.38 19.93
C ALA A 328 9.70 18.23 20.54
N LYS A 329 10.40 18.52 21.64
CA LYS A 329 11.14 17.51 22.42
C LYS A 329 10.22 16.38 22.87
N GLY A 330 10.67 15.14 22.67
CA GLY A 330 9.87 13.94 22.96
C GLY A 330 8.80 13.60 21.92
N GLY A 331 8.55 14.46 20.93
CA GLY A 331 7.59 14.21 19.86
C GLY A 331 8.00 13.09 18.90
N CYS A 332 9.29 13.04 18.57
CA CYS A 332 9.94 11.93 17.86
C CYS A 332 11.44 11.98 18.18
N GLY A 333 11.87 11.15 19.15
CA GLY A 333 13.19 11.23 19.76
C GLY A 333 13.29 12.37 20.79
N ALA A 334 14.44 12.44 21.47
CA ALA A 334 14.67 13.39 22.56
C ALA A 334 14.52 14.86 22.13
N ASP A 335 14.95 15.19 20.92
CA ASP A 335 14.97 16.56 20.40
C ASP A 335 13.78 16.89 19.48
N GLY A 336 12.87 15.93 19.27
CA GLY A 336 11.89 15.98 18.18
C GLY A 336 12.53 15.73 16.81
N ILE A 337 11.77 15.98 15.74
CA ILE A 337 12.24 15.81 14.35
C ILE A 337 13.49 16.65 14.08
N LYS A 338 14.57 15.99 13.64
CA LYS A 338 15.86 16.59 13.32
C LYS A 338 15.98 16.96 11.85
N SER A 339 15.38 16.17 10.95
CA SER A 339 15.45 16.41 9.51
C SER A 339 14.80 17.75 9.11
N PRO A 340 15.56 18.73 8.58
CA PRO A 340 15.00 20.04 8.24
C PRO A 340 13.91 19.98 7.17
N SER A 341 14.04 19.07 6.20
CA SER A 341 13.03 18.88 5.15
C SER A 341 11.72 18.34 5.73
N LEU A 342 11.80 17.39 6.67
CA LEU A 342 10.62 16.83 7.34
C LEU A 342 9.96 17.87 8.25
N ARG A 343 10.73 18.69 8.97
CA ARG A 343 10.16 19.80 9.77
C ARG A 343 9.33 20.74 8.89
N LYS A 344 9.90 21.18 7.76
CA LYS A 344 9.21 22.04 6.79
C LYS A 344 7.96 21.40 6.20
N LEU A 345 8.00 20.09 5.93
CA LEU A 345 6.85 19.33 5.46
C LEU A 345 5.74 19.31 6.52
N ILE A 346 6.07 18.96 7.77
CA ILE A 346 5.12 18.91 8.89
C ILE A 346 4.48 20.28 9.12
N GLU A 347 5.27 21.35 9.19
CA GLU A 347 4.76 22.72 9.35
C GLU A 347 3.81 23.09 8.21
N GLN A 348 4.19 22.79 6.97
CA GLN A 348 3.36 23.07 5.81
C GLN A 348 2.04 22.31 5.82
N VAL A 349 2.05 21.02 6.14
CA VAL A 349 0.82 20.21 6.21
C VAL A 349 -0.06 20.74 7.34
N ALA A 350 0.49 20.94 8.53
CA ALA A 350 -0.24 21.39 9.71
C ALA A 350 -0.85 22.80 9.56
N ASP A 351 -0.20 23.73 8.85
CA ASP A 351 -0.66 25.12 8.75
C ASP A 351 -1.49 25.41 7.49
N LYS A 352 -1.42 24.54 6.47
CA LYS A 352 -2.06 24.80 5.17
C LYS A 352 -3.11 23.77 4.75
N LEU A 353 -3.07 22.57 5.29
CA LEU A 353 -4.00 21.48 4.91
C LEU A 353 -4.87 21.00 6.08
N CYS A 354 -4.56 21.40 7.32
CA CYS A 354 -5.22 20.93 8.53
C CYS A 354 -5.78 22.07 9.38
#